data_AF-A0A657IV90-F1
#
_entry.id   AF-A0A657IV90-F1
#
_cell.length_a   1.000
_cell.length_b   1.000
_cell.length_c   1.000
_cell.angle_alpha   90.00
_cell.angle_beta   90.00
_cell.angle_gamma   90.00
#
_symmetry.space_group_name_H-M   'P 1'
#
loop_
_entity.id
_entity.type
_entity.pdbx_description
1 polymer ?
#
loop_
_entity_poly.entity_id
_entity_poly.type
_entity_poly.pdbx_seq_one_letter_code
_entity_poly.pdbx_strand_id
1 'polypeptide(L)'
;MPPATRTRPPPRRIPCPRGSRAGLHRPWLLAVPAAMLVFLVVSLVLSGSAAGTALKDPGAFVRWALPVAEAVLNLSMAATMGALLFAVAFIPRFARDARGPAGGRTRTRPAAQEEDATEYGPFAAVLNFAAVSALTWTIAGLTVLVLAYADISGTRISADAAFTSQLLGYIQGIGTGQEQAAVVIVGAVTTTLVFAVRQLLGLFLTLAFSFIAIVAMA
;
A
#
# COMPACT_ATOMS: atom_id res chain seq x y z
N MET A 1 59.76 -47.28 16.74
CA MET A 1 59.57 -45.94 16.12
C MET A 1 58.09 -45.60 16.16
N PRO A 2 57.64 -44.62 16.96
CA PRO A 2 56.24 -44.18 16.94
C PRO A 2 55.97 -43.25 15.74
N PRO A 3 54.76 -43.27 15.15
CA PRO A 3 54.42 -42.47 13.97
C PRO A 3 54.16 -40.99 14.34
N ALA A 4 54.69 -40.09 13.51
CA ALA A 4 54.57 -38.64 13.68
C ALA A 4 53.11 -38.16 13.53
N THR A 5 52.60 -37.52 14.58
CA THR A 5 51.30 -36.84 14.61
C THR A 5 51.32 -35.63 13.67
N ARG A 6 50.66 -35.73 12.51
CA ARG A 6 50.39 -34.57 11.65
C ARG A 6 49.38 -33.64 12.33
N THR A 7 49.86 -32.53 12.86
CA THR A 7 49.02 -31.42 13.33
C THR A 7 48.33 -30.77 12.13
N ARG A 8 46.99 -30.84 12.06
CA ARG A 8 46.21 -30.11 11.06
C ARG A 8 46.35 -28.60 11.32
N PRO A 9 46.56 -27.76 10.29
CA PRO A 9 46.54 -26.32 10.46
C PRO A 9 45.13 -25.86 10.88
N PRO A 10 45.02 -24.80 11.71
CA PRO A 10 43.74 -24.28 12.17
C PRO A 10 42.90 -23.78 10.97
N PRO A 11 41.57 -23.90 11.03
CA PRO A 11 40.70 -23.43 9.95
C PRO A 11 40.88 -21.93 9.76
N ARG A 12 41.27 -21.54 8.55
CA ARG A 12 41.42 -20.13 8.14
C ARG A 12 40.04 -19.48 8.21
N ARG A 13 39.84 -18.57 9.17
CA ARG A 13 38.60 -17.78 9.27
C ARG A 13 38.56 -16.84 8.06
N ILE A 14 37.77 -17.19 7.05
CA ILE A 14 37.45 -16.29 5.95
C ILE A 14 36.61 -15.16 6.57
N PRO A 15 37.04 -13.88 6.52
CA PRO A 15 36.21 -12.78 6.95
C PRO A 15 34.94 -12.78 6.11
N CYS A 16 33.77 -12.98 6.73
CA CYS A 16 32.52 -12.84 6.02
C CYS A 16 32.47 -11.41 5.43
N PRO A 17 32.18 -11.26 4.12
CA PRO A 17 31.96 -9.94 3.57
C PRO A 17 30.83 -9.29 4.39
N ARG A 18 31.13 -8.17 5.04
CA ARG A 18 30.12 -7.29 5.65
C ARG A 18 29.30 -6.73 4.50
N GLY A 19 28.31 -7.50 4.07
CA GLY A 19 27.29 -7.05 3.13
C GLY A 19 26.65 -5.79 3.71
N SER A 20 26.74 -4.71 2.95
CA SER A 20 26.25 -3.39 3.27
C SER A 20 24.80 -3.46 3.72
N ARG A 21 24.56 -3.42 5.04
CA ARG A 21 23.26 -3.07 5.61
C ARG A 21 23.06 -1.56 5.44
N ALA A 22 23.12 -1.07 4.21
CA ALA A 22 22.58 0.25 3.89
C ALA A 22 21.08 0.06 3.69
N GLY A 23 20.37 -0.22 4.78
CA GLY A 23 18.93 -0.01 4.81
C GLY A 23 18.66 1.44 4.42
N LEU A 24 17.61 1.66 3.64
CA LEU A 24 17.19 2.99 3.19
C LEU A 24 17.27 3.95 4.38
N HIS A 25 18.12 4.97 4.27
CA HIS A 25 18.41 5.87 5.38
C HIS A 25 17.09 6.46 5.89
N ARG A 26 16.89 6.41 7.21
CA ARG A 26 15.66 6.83 7.91
C ARG A 26 15.08 8.19 7.45
N PRO A 27 15.88 9.19 7.02
CA PRO A 27 15.35 10.43 6.44
C PRO A 27 14.59 10.25 5.12
N TRP A 28 14.97 9.30 4.28
CA TRP A 28 14.38 9.12 2.94
C TRP A 28 12.94 8.61 2.99
N LEU A 29 12.58 7.87 4.06
CA LEU A 29 11.22 7.44 4.34
C LEU A 29 10.25 8.63 4.51
N LEU A 30 10.74 9.78 4.95
CA LEU A 30 9.94 11.00 5.13
C LEU A 30 10.17 12.00 3.99
N ALA A 31 11.37 12.02 3.40
CA ALA A 31 11.71 12.94 2.33
C ALA A 31 10.90 12.68 1.05
N VAL A 32 10.67 11.43 0.68
CA VAL A 32 9.88 11.07 -0.51
C VAL A 32 8.41 11.53 -0.41
N PRO A 33 7.66 11.19 0.66
CA PRO A 33 6.28 11.67 0.79
C PRO A 33 6.22 13.20 0.95
N ALA A 34 7.19 13.82 1.63
CA ALA A 34 7.26 15.28 1.72
C ALA A 34 7.51 15.95 0.37
N ALA A 35 8.42 15.41 -0.45
CA ALA A 35 8.69 15.92 -1.79
C ALA A 35 7.47 15.76 -2.71
N MET A 36 6.71 14.66 -2.61
CA MET A 36 5.43 14.50 -3.31
C MET A 36 4.40 15.56 -2.90
N LEU A 37 4.27 15.82 -1.59
CA LEU A 37 3.38 16.87 -1.08
C LEU A 37 3.77 18.25 -1.62
N VAL A 38 5.06 18.56 -1.65
CA VAL A 38 5.56 19.84 -2.20
C VAL A 38 5.29 19.91 -3.70
N PHE A 39 5.59 18.85 -4.45
CA PHE A 39 5.36 18.82 -5.90
C PHE A 39 3.87 18.97 -6.24
N LEU A 40 3.00 18.35 -5.45
CA LEU A 40 1.55 18.53 -5.56
C LEU A 40 1.13 20.00 -5.37
N VAL A 41 1.59 20.63 -4.30
CA VAL A 41 1.25 22.03 -4.00
C VAL A 41 1.74 22.95 -5.13
N VAL A 42 2.96 22.71 -5.62
CA VAL A 42 3.53 23.45 -6.75
C VAL A 42 2.70 23.26 -8.02
N SER A 43 2.30 22.02 -8.34
CA SER A 43 1.47 21.72 -9.51
C SER A 43 0.10 22.40 -9.43
N LEU A 44 -0.55 22.42 -8.26
CA LEU A 44 -1.82 23.11 -8.05
C LEU A 44 -1.70 24.62 -8.28
N VAL A 45 -0.65 25.25 -7.72
CA VAL A 45 -0.42 26.69 -7.86
C VAL A 45 -0.15 27.06 -9.31
N LEU A 46 0.64 26.25 -10.02
CA LEU A 46 0.97 26.48 -11.43
C LEU A 46 -0.21 26.22 -12.37
N SER A 47 -1.05 25.23 -12.08
CA SER A 47 -2.14 24.81 -12.97
C SER A 47 -3.36 25.74 -12.92
N GLY A 48 -3.46 26.65 -11.94
CA GLY A 48 -4.55 27.64 -11.86
C GLY A 48 -5.96 27.06 -11.62
N SER A 49 -6.10 25.74 -11.43
CA SER A 49 -7.36 25.04 -11.16
C SER A 49 -8.03 25.48 -9.86
N ALA A 50 -7.28 26.16 -9.00
CA ALA A 50 -7.78 26.82 -7.80
C ALA A 50 -8.25 28.27 -8.05
N ALA A 51 -8.70 28.65 -9.25
CA ALA A 51 -9.37 29.92 -9.51
C ALA A 51 -10.90 29.78 -9.39
N GLY A 52 -11.59 30.77 -8.81
CA GLY A 52 -13.04 30.70 -8.56
C GLY A 52 -13.87 30.86 -9.83
N THR A 53 -14.95 30.09 -9.95
CA THR A 53 -15.94 30.20 -11.03
C THR A 53 -17.13 31.03 -10.59
N ALA A 54 -17.58 31.97 -11.43
CA ALA A 54 -18.50 33.04 -11.04
C ALA A 54 -19.96 32.62 -10.75
N LEU A 55 -20.36 31.37 -10.99
CA LEU A 55 -21.77 30.95 -10.94
C LEU A 55 -22.10 29.87 -9.88
N LYS A 56 -21.13 29.13 -9.35
CA LYS A 56 -21.36 28.07 -8.34
C LYS A 56 -20.04 27.69 -7.64
N ASP A 57 -19.55 28.54 -6.74
CA ASP A 57 -18.29 28.29 -6.03
C ASP A 57 -18.57 27.62 -4.66
N PRO A 58 -18.25 26.31 -4.48
CA PRO A 58 -18.42 25.58 -3.22
C PRO A 58 -17.52 26.12 -2.08
N GLY A 59 -16.58 27.01 -2.42
CA GLY A 59 -15.71 27.72 -1.49
C GLY A 59 -14.25 27.26 -1.59
N ALA A 60 -13.33 28.16 -1.20
CA ALA A 60 -11.89 27.94 -1.31
C ALA A 60 -11.40 26.64 -0.64
N PHE A 61 -12.05 26.21 0.45
CA PHE A 61 -11.67 24.97 1.13
C PHE A 61 -11.87 23.73 0.25
N VAL A 62 -13.05 23.56 -0.36
CA VAL A 62 -13.35 22.37 -1.20
C VAL A 62 -12.43 22.34 -2.41
N ARG A 63 -12.17 23.51 -3.01
CA ARG A 63 -11.30 23.65 -4.19
C ARG A 63 -9.84 23.27 -3.94
N TRP A 64 -9.31 23.53 -2.75
CA TRP A 64 -7.96 23.12 -2.38
C TRP A 64 -7.92 21.71 -1.80
N ALA A 65 -8.95 21.31 -1.06
CA ALA A 65 -9.01 20.00 -0.43
C ALA A 65 -9.24 18.87 -1.43
N LEU A 66 -10.06 19.09 -2.47
CA LEU A 66 -10.42 18.05 -3.43
C LEU A 66 -9.18 17.51 -4.18
N PRO A 67 -8.32 18.34 -4.80
CA PRO A 67 -7.14 17.83 -5.51
C PRO A 67 -6.10 17.21 -4.56
N VAL A 68 -5.97 17.75 -3.35
CA VAL A 68 -5.10 17.16 -2.32
C VAL A 68 -5.59 15.77 -1.95
N ALA A 69 -6.89 15.60 -1.72
CA ALA A 69 -7.51 14.32 -1.38
C ALA A 69 -7.37 13.31 -2.53
N GLU A 70 -7.59 13.73 -3.77
CA GLU A 70 -7.42 12.89 -4.98
C GLU A 70 -5.98 12.40 -5.14
N ALA A 71 -4.98 13.24 -4.87
CA ALA A 71 -3.60 12.81 -4.97
C ALA A 71 -3.20 11.86 -3.85
N VAL A 72 -3.67 12.08 -2.62
CA VAL A 72 -3.47 11.15 -1.50
C VAL A 72 -4.13 9.81 -1.83
N LEU A 73 -5.32 9.83 -2.43
CA LEU A 73 -6.02 8.66 -2.92
C LEU A 73 -5.17 7.90 -3.94
N ASN A 74 -4.75 8.57 -5.02
CA ASN A 74 -3.96 7.96 -6.11
C ASN A 74 -2.62 7.42 -5.62
N LEU A 75 -1.93 8.15 -4.76
CA LEU A 75 -0.68 7.71 -4.15
C LEU A 75 -0.89 6.46 -3.28
N SER A 76 -1.94 6.45 -2.45
CA SER A 76 -2.25 5.33 -1.58
C SER A 76 -2.63 4.08 -2.37
N MET A 77 -3.38 4.23 -3.47
CA MET A 77 -3.69 3.15 -4.40
C MET A 77 -2.41 2.58 -5.03
N ALA A 78 -1.57 3.44 -5.59
CA ALA A 78 -0.30 3.03 -6.22
C ALA A 78 0.64 2.34 -5.22
N ALA A 79 0.75 2.87 -4.00
CA ALA A 79 1.56 2.28 -2.93
C ALA A 79 1.04 0.90 -2.52
N THR A 80 -0.28 0.75 -2.40
CA THR A 80 -0.92 -0.53 -2.04
C THR A 80 -0.68 -1.59 -3.11
N MET A 81 -0.97 -1.25 -4.37
CA MET A 81 -0.77 -2.14 -5.51
C MET A 81 0.71 -2.52 -5.67
N GLY A 82 1.62 -1.55 -5.55
CA GLY A 82 3.06 -1.77 -5.63
C GLY A 82 3.60 -2.66 -4.50
N ALA A 83 3.11 -2.47 -3.28
CA ALA A 83 3.47 -3.32 -2.14
C ALA A 83 2.97 -4.76 -2.30
N LEU A 84 1.73 -4.94 -2.77
CA LEU A 84 1.17 -6.27 -3.06
C LEU A 84 1.92 -6.96 -4.19
N LEU A 85 2.21 -6.25 -5.30
CA LEU A 85 3.03 -6.77 -6.39
C LEU A 85 4.41 -7.20 -5.91
N PHE A 86 5.06 -6.36 -5.11
CA PHE A 86 6.40 -6.65 -4.58
C PHE A 86 6.39 -7.87 -3.65
N ALA A 87 5.39 -7.96 -2.76
CA ALA A 87 5.22 -9.11 -1.86
C ALA A 87 5.02 -10.42 -2.65
N VAL A 88 4.20 -10.39 -3.70
CA VAL A 88 3.87 -11.58 -4.50
C VAL A 88 5.02 -11.99 -5.43
N ALA A 89 5.70 -11.04 -6.06
CA ALA A 89 6.68 -11.33 -7.10
C ALA A 89 8.10 -11.57 -6.57
N PHE A 90 8.51 -10.86 -5.51
CA PHE A 90 9.92 -10.79 -5.12
C PHE A 90 10.25 -11.40 -3.75
N ILE A 91 9.26 -11.64 -2.87
CA ILE A 91 9.54 -12.08 -1.50
C ILE A 91 9.11 -13.54 -1.28
N PRO A 92 10.05 -14.44 -0.90
CA PRO A 92 9.69 -15.78 -0.48
C PRO A 92 8.91 -15.73 0.85
N ARG A 93 7.72 -16.36 0.87
CA ARG A 93 6.83 -16.40 2.04
C ARG A 93 7.43 -17.13 3.26
N PHE A 94 8.22 -18.18 3.02
CA PHE A 94 8.77 -19.02 4.08
C PHE A 94 10.27 -18.84 4.19
N ALA A 95 10.77 -18.75 5.43
CA ALA A 95 12.19 -18.65 5.72
C ALA A 95 13.01 -19.88 5.23
N ARG A 96 12.35 -21.00 4.92
CA ARG A 96 12.96 -22.20 4.33
C ARG A 96 13.32 -21.98 2.86
N ASP A 97 12.47 -21.31 2.09
CA ASP A 97 12.67 -21.04 0.65
C ASP A 97 13.76 -19.98 0.42
N ALA A 98 13.96 -19.08 1.38
CA ALA A 98 15.02 -18.06 1.35
C ALA A 98 16.43 -18.62 1.60
N ARG A 99 16.54 -19.81 2.21
CA ARG A 99 17.83 -20.50 2.38
C ARG A 99 18.07 -21.34 1.13
N GLY A 100 18.81 -20.80 0.16
CA GLY A 100 19.16 -21.52 -1.07
C GLY A 100 19.80 -22.91 -0.82
N PRO A 101 20.03 -23.72 -1.86
CA PRO A 101 20.41 -25.14 -1.75
C PRO A 101 21.74 -25.45 -1.03
N ALA A 102 22.47 -24.43 -0.57
CA ALA A 102 23.82 -24.53 -0.04
C ALA A 102 23.83 -24.81 1.47
N GLY A 103 23.67 -26.07 1.87
CA GLY A 103 23.88 -26.47 3.27
C GLY A 103 23.44 -27.89 3.60
N GLY A 104 24.07 -28.88 2.97
CA GLY A 104 23.76 -30.29 3.18
C GLY A 104 23.85 -30.77 4.63
N ARG A 105 22.81 -31.47 5.07
CA ARG A 105 22.85 -32.84 5.60
C ARG A 105 21.42 -33.25 5.87
N THR A 106 20.93 -34.20 5.08
CA THR A 106 19.66 -34.91 5.27
C THR A 106 19.69 -35.57 6.64
N ARG A 107 19.23 -34.84 7.66
CA ARG A 107 18.88 -35.42 8.94
C ARG A 107 17.37 -35.53 8.90
N THR A 108 16.90 -36.74 8.62
CA THR A 108 15.50 -37.16 8.75
C THR A 108 15.02 -36.67 10.12
N ARG A 109 14.31 -35.53 10.13
CA ARG A 109 13.74 -34.91 11.32
C ARG A 109 12.23 -35.15 11.23
N PRO A 110 11.58 -35.59 12.31
CA PRO A 110 10.23 -36.14 12.26
C PRO A 110 9.22 -35.10 11.76
N ALA A 111 8.18 -35.58 11.08
CA ALA A 111 7.09 -34.83 10.44
C ALA A 111 6.31 -33.89 11.39
N ALA A 112 6.61 -33.88 12.69
CA ALA A 112 5.97 -33.00 13.68
C ALA A 112 6.51 -31.55 13.69
N GLN A 113 7.46 -31.19 12.83
CA GLN A 113 8.06 -29.85 12.75
C GLN A 113 7.77 -29.15 11.41
N GLU A 114 6.66 -29.49 10.75
CA GLU A 114 6.11 -28.75 9.61
C GLU A 114 5.26 -27.54 10.02
N GLU A 115 4.69 -27.55 11.23
CA GLU A 115 3.81 -26.47 11.72
C GLU A 115 4.55 -25.18 12.13
N ASP A 116 5.87 -25.21 12.30
CA ASP A 116 6.67 -24.06 12.77
C ASP A 116 7.47 -23.38 11.62
N ALA A 117 6.84 -23.30 10.45
CA ALA A 117 7.36 -22.51 9.32
C ALA A 117 7.14 -21.01 9.60
N THR A 118 7.99 -20.47 10.48
CA THR A 118 8.07 -19.04 10.78
C THR A 118 8.05 -18.21 9.49
N GLU A 119 7.05 -17.33 9.41
CA GLU A 119 6.84 -16.41 8.28
C GLU A 119 8.06 -15.50 8.12
N TYR A 120 8.48 -15.28 6.88
CA TYR A 120 9.69 -14.49 6.61
C TYR A 120 9.45 -13.03 7.01
N GLY A 121 10.17 -12.52 8.02
CA GLY A 121 9.94 -11.18 8.58
C GLY A 121 9.81 -10.03 7.55
N PRO A 122 10.60 -9.99 6.45
CA PRO A 122 10.43 -9.02 5.38
C PRO A 122 9.08 -9.09 4.64
N PHE A 123 8.51 -10.29 4.49
CA PHE A 123 7.19 -10.47 3.88
C PHE A 123 6.10 -9.82 4.73
N ALA A 124 6.11 -10.10 6.04
CA ALA A 124 5.20 -9.48 6.98
C ALA A 124 5.36 -7.95 7.04
N ALA A 125 6.59 -7.44 6.92
CA ALA A 125 6.83 -6.00 6.87
C ALA A 125 6.20 -5.33 5.64
N VAL A 126 6.29 -5.96 4.46
CA VAL A 126 5.67 -5.44 3.24
C VAL A 126 4.15 -5.55 3.29
N LEU A 127 3.60 -6.63 3.86
CA LEU A 127 2.15 -6.73 4.07
C LEU A 127 1.62 -5.69 5.05
N ASN A 128 2.33 -5.41 6.14
CA ASN A 128 1.96 -4.34 7.07
C ASN A 128 1.98 -2.97 6.38
N PHE A 129 2.96 -2.72 5.50
CA PHE A 129 2.99 -1.50 4.71
C PHE A 129 1.80 -1.42 3.74
N ALA A 130 1.49 -2.52 3.04
CA ALA A 130 0.31 -2.61 2.16
C ALA A 130 -1.01 -2.38 2.92
N ALA A 131 -1.11 -2.88 4.16
CA ALA A 131 -2.28 -2.71 5.00
C ALA A 131 -2.49 -1.23 5.40
N VAL A 132 -1.41 -0.57 5.84
CA VAL A 132 -1.45 0.86 6.21
C VAL A 132 -1.78 1.73 4.99
N SER A 133 -1.21 1.42 3.82
CA SER A 133 -1.53 2.16 2.60
C SER A 133 -2.97 1.92 2.13
N ALA A 134 -3.50 0.70 2.24
CA ALA A 134 -4.87 0.37 1.88
C ALA A 134 -5.89 1.06 2.80
N LEU A 135 -5.59 1.14 4.09
CA LEU A 135 -6.40 1.91 5.04
C LEU A 135 -6.40 3.40 4.68
N THR A 136 -5.22 3.95 4.35
CA THR A 136 -5.08 5.34 3.91
C THR A 136 -5.85 5.61 2.62
N TRP A 137 -5.81 4.68 1.65
CA TRP A 137 -6.63 4.70 0.44
C TRP A 137 -8.11 4.80 0.80
N THR A 138 -8.61 3.92 1.68
CA THR A 138 -10.04 3.92 2.05
C THR A 138 -10.48 5.26 2.64
N ILE A 139 -9.71 5.80 3.59
CA ILE A 139 -10.00 7.11 4.21
C ILE A 139 -9.96 8.24 3.18
N ALA A 140 -8.94 8.24 2.30
CA ALA A 140 -8.82 9.23 1.24
C ALA A 140 -9.99 9.16 0.25
N GLY A 141 -10.42 7.96 -0.13
CA GLY A 141 -11.56 7.75 -1.03
C GLY A 141 -12.88 8.25 -0.45
N LEU A 142 -13.15 7.97 0.83
CA LEU A 142 -14.33 8.57 1.51
C LEU A 142 -14.25 10.10 1.51
N THR A 143 -13.06 10.65 1.74
CA THR A 143 -12.85 12.10 1.74
C THR A 143 -13.11 12.71 0.36
N VAL A 144 -12.58 12.10 -0.71
CA VAL A 144 -12.84 12.52 -2.10
C VAL A 144 -14.33 12.44 -2.42
N LEU A 145 -15.01 11.36 -2.04
CA LEU A 145 -16.45 11.18 -2.30
C LEU A 145 -17.28 12.33 -1.69
N VAL A 146 -16.98 12.72 -0.46
CA VAL A 146 -17.68 13.82 0.23
C VAL A 146 -17.34 15.18 -0.41
N LEU A 147 -16.06 15.41 -0.72
CA LEU A 147 -15.63 16.68 -1.32
C LEU A 147 -16.14 16.85 -2.76
N ALA A 148 -16.18 15.78 -3.56
CA ALA A 148 -16.69 15.79 -4.93
C ALA A 148 -18.20 16.08 -4.95
N TYR A 149 -18.95 15.51 -4.01
CA TYR A 149 -20.35 15.87 -3.83
C TYR A 149 -20.54 17.34 -3.42
N ALA A 150 -19.71 17.86 -2.49
CA ALA A 150 -19.75 19.26 -2.10
C ALA A 150 -19.43 20.20 -3.28
N ASP A 151 -18.50 19.80 -4.15
CA ASP A 151 -18.13 20.54 -5.36
C ASP A 151 -19.30 20.61 -6.36
N ILE A 152 -19.94 19.48 -6.67
CA ILE A 152 -21.06 19.39 -7.62
C ILE A 152 -22.32 20.10 -7.10
N SER A 153 -22.62 19.92 -5.81
CA SER A 153 -23.80 20.53 -5.17
C SER A 153 -23.62 22.04 -4.96
N GLY A 154 -22.38 22.55 -4.88
CA GLY A 154 -22.09 23.95 -4.58
C GLY A 154 -22.46 24.34 -3.15
N THR A 155 -22.63 23.36 -2.26
CA THR A 155 -23.05 23.59 -0.87
C THR A 155 -21.86 23.46 0.08
N ARG A 156 -21.83 24.30 1.13
CA ARG A 156 -20.79 24.20 2.17
C ARG A 156 -21.03 22.92 2.97
N ILE A 157 -19.96 22.19 3.29
CA ILE A 157 -20.00 20.97 4.11
C ILE A 157 -20.83 21.23 5.37
N SER A 158 -21.95 20.52 5.52
CA SER A 158 -22.82 20.56 6.70
C SER A 158 -23.12 19.14 7.17
N ALA A 159 -23.25 18.95 8.48
CA ALA A 159 -23.56 17.66 9.11
C ALA A 159 -25.08 17.43 9.28
N ASP A 160 -25.89 18.02 8.39
CA ASP A 160 -27.35 17.95 8.47
C ASP A 160 -27.91 16.67 7.82
N ALA A 161 -29.07 16.20 8.30
CA ALA A 161 -29.75 15.03 7.73
C ALA A 161 -30.09 15.19 6.22
N ALA A 162 -30.34 16.43 5.78
CA ALA A 162 -30.58 16.75 4.37
C ALA A 162 -29.33 16.60 3.49
N PHE A 163 -28.13 16.83 4.03
CA PHE A 163 -26.88 16.62 3.30
C PHE A 163 -26.65 15.11 3.06
N THR A 164 -26.89 14.29 4.09
CA THR A 164 -26.77 12.83 3.99
C THR A 164 -27.76 12.22 3.00
N SER A 165 -29.01 12.72 2.95
CA SER A 165 -30.02 12.22 1.99
C SER A 165 -29.66 12.58 0.55
N GLN A 166 -29.13 13.78 0.31
CA GLN A 166 -28.67 14.20 -1.01
C GLN A 166 -27.37 13.49 -1.44
N LEU A 167 -26.44 13.23 -0.50
CA LEU A 167 -25.24 12.42 -0.75
C LEU A 167 -25.61 10.99 -1.16
N LEU A 168 -26.60 10.38 -0.49
CA LEU A 168 -27.14 9.08 -0.90
C LEU A 168 -27.73 9.13 -2.32
N GLY A 169 -28.46 10.20 -2.65
CA GLY A 169 -28.98 10.44 -3.99
C GLY A 169 -27.87 10.59 -5.04
N TYR A 170 -26.75 11.24 -4.71
CA TYR A 170 -25.57 11.36 -5.59
C TYR A 170 -24.94 10.00 -5.88
N ILE A 171 -24.72 9.18 -4.85
CA ILE A 171 -24.15 7.84 -4.99
C ILE A 171 -25.05 6.93 -5.83
N GLN A 172 -26.37 7.09 -5.75
CA GLN A 172 -27.32 6.19 -6.43
C GLN A 172 -27.74 6.68 -7.82
N GLY A 173 -27.84 7.99 -8.03
CA GLY A 173 -28.46 8.57 -9.22
C GLY A 173 -27.49 9.19 -10.23
N ILE A 174 -26.23 9.44 -9.85
CA ILE A 174 -25.26 10.13 -10.70
C ILE A 174 -24.11 9.18 -11.05
N GLY A 175 -23.78 9.06 -12.34
CA GLY A 175 -22.71 8.16 -12.83
C GLY A 175 -21.37 8.39 -12.13
N THR A 176 -20.96 9.65 -12.01
CA THR A 176 -19.72 10.05 -11.30
C THR A 176 -19.70 9.62 -9.84
N GLY A 177 -20.86 9.64 -9.15
CA GLY A 177 -20.96 9.22 -7.76
C GLY A 177 -20.86 7.70 -7.59
N GLN A 178 -21.41 6.94 -8.54
CA GLN A 178 -21.29 5.47 -8.57
C GLN A 178 -19.85 5.02 -8.81
N GLU A 179 -19.15 5.66 -9.75
CA GLU A 179 -17.75 5.39 -10.07
C GLU A 179 -16.84 5.60 -8.85
N GLN A 180 -16.98 6.76 -8.17
CA GLN A 180 -16.20 7.04 -6.97
C GLN A 180 -16.55 6.10 -5.80
N ALA A 181 -17.83 5.76 -5.62
CA ALA A 181 -18.26 4.82 -4.60
C ALA A 181 -17.65 3.42 -4.84
N ALA A 182 -17.55 2.98 -6.09
CA ALA A 182 -16.91 1.71 -6.43
C ALA A 182 -15.43 1.68 -6.00
N VAL A 183 -14.67 2.76 -6.24
CA VAL A 183 -13.26 2.87 -5.81
C VAL A 183 -13.12 2.74 -4.28
N VAL A 184 -14.01 3.38 -3.53
CA VAL A 184 -14.03 3.30 -2.06
C VAL A 184 -14.33 1.88 -1.58
N ILE A 185 -15.33 1.23 -2.17
CA ILE A 185 -15.71 -0.15 -1.84
C ILE A 185 -14.54 -1.09 -2.13
N VAL A 186 -13.88 -0.94 -3.29
CA VAL A 186 -12.73 -1.78 -3.64
C VAL A 186 -11.57 -1.55 -2.67
N GLY A 187 -11.32 -0.32 -2.22
CA GLY A 187 -10.32 -0.01 -1.21
C GLY A 187 -10.60 -0.65 0.15
N ALA A 188 -11.85 -0.56 0.62
CA ALA A 188 -12.29 -1.16 1.88
C ALA A 188 -12.17 -2.69 1.86
N VAL A 189 -12.59 -3.31 0.75
CA VAL A 189 -12.46 -4.74 0.53
C VAL A 189 -10.99 -5.14 0.47
N THR A 190 -10.16 -4.42 -0.28
CA THR A 190 -8.70 -4.68 -0.34
C THR A 190 -8.07 -4.61 1.05
N THR A 191 -8.40 -3.59 1.84
CA THR A 191 -7.92 -3.45 3.23
C THR A 191 -8.29 -4.68 4.07
N THR A 192 -9.53 -5.13 3.95
CA THR A 192 -10.01 -6.33 4.66
C THR A 192 -9.27 -7.59 4.21
N LEU A 193 -9.09 -7.79 2.89
CA LEU A 193 -8.40 -8.96 2.36
C LEU A 193 -6.93 -9.03 2.77
N VAL A 194 -6.23 -7.89 2.84
CA VAL A 194 -4.83 -7.85 3.29
C VAL A 194 -4.67 -8.41 4.70
N PHE A 195 -5.65 -8.19 5.59
CA PHE A 195 -5.65 -8.76 6.94
C PHE A 195 -6.24 -10.18 7.00
N ALA A 196 -7.28 -10.46 6.20
CA ALA A 196 -8.02 -11.71 6.26
C ALA A 196 -7.28 -12.89 5.60
N VAL A 197 -6.46 -12.63 4.57
CA VAL A 197 -5.87 -13.68 3.75
C VAL A 197 -4.44 -14.00 4.19
N ARG A 198 -4.24 -15.21 4.73
CA ARG A 198 -2.90 -15.76 5.05
C ARG A 198 -2.31 -16.69 3.97
N GLN A 199 -3.01 -16.86 2.85
CA GLN A 199 -2.60 -17.76 1.76
C GLN A 199 -2.15 -16.97 0.51
N LEU A 200 -1.02 -17.36 -0.10
CA LEU A 200 -0.39 -16.67 -1.25
C LEU A 200 -1.36 -16.48 -2.44
N LEU A 201 -2.23 -17.48 -2.65
CA LEU A 201 -3.24 -17.49 -3.71
C LEU A 201 -4.32 -16.42 -3.49
N GLY A 202 -4.72 -16.19 -2.23
CA GLY A 202 -5.65 -15.11 -1.92
C GLY A 202 -5.01 -13.72 -2.03
N LEU A 203 -3.69 -13.62 -1.83
CA LEU A 203 -2.97 -12.34 -2.01
C LEU A 203 -2.90 -11.93 -3.48
N PHE A 204 -2.70 -12.91 -4.38
CA PHE A 204 -2.80 -12.70 -5.83
C PHE A 204 -4.23 -12.28 -6.24
N LEU A 205 -5.25 -12.91 -5.67
CA LEU A 205 -6.66 -12.50 -5.87
C LEU A 205 -6.93 -11.09 -5.32
N THR A 206 -6.33 -10.73 -4.19
CA THR A 206 -6.45 -9.38 -3.60
C THR A 206 -5.84 -8.34 -4.53
N LEU A 207 -4.67 -8.63 -5.10
CA LEU A 207 -4.04 -7.80 -6.10
C LEU A 207 -4.91 -7.67 -7.36
N ALA A 208 -5.41 -8.78 -7.90
CA ALA A 208 -6.29 -8.79 -9.06
C ALA A 208 -7.59 -7.99 -8.80
N PHE A 209 -8.17 -8.13 -7.62
CA PHE A 209 -9.34 -7.39 -7.20
C PHE A 209 -9.05 -5.89 -7.09
N SER A 210 -7.88 -5.49 -6.59
CA SER A 210 -7.51 -4.08 -6.51
C SER A 210 -7.47 -3.39 -7.87
N PHE A 211 -7.13 -4.12 -8.95
CA PHE A 211 -7.12 -3.57 -10.31
C PHE A 211 -8.52 -3.22 -10.84
N ILE A 212 -9.59 -3.76 -10.26
CA ILE A 212 -10.97 -3.36 -10.60
C ILE A 212 -11.17 -1.86 -10.35
N ALA A 213 -10.52 -1.29 -9.34
CA ALA A 213 -10.59 0.15 -9.07
C ALA A 213 -10.01 1.01 -10.20
N ILE A 214 -9.06 0.49 -10.98
CA ILE A 214 -8.51 1.21 -12.15
C ILE A 214 -9.53 1.20 -13.28
N VAL A 215 -10.19 0.06 -13.51
CA VAL A 215 -11.24 -0.06 -14.54
C VAL A 215 -12.44 0.84 -14.20
N ALA A 216 -12.79 0.97 -12.93
CA ALA A 216 -13.86 1.87 -12.50
C ALA A 216 -13.58 3.37 -12.75
N MET A 217 -12.32 3.75 -12.97
CA MET A 217 -11.90 5.13 -13.25
C MET A 217 -11.66 5.42 -14.74
N ALA A 218 -11.64 4.39 -15.59
CA ALA A 218 -11.28 4.48 -17.01
C ALA A 218 -12.52 4.59 -17.90
#